data_AF-A0A932WZ42-F1
#
_entry.id   AF-A0A932WZ42-F1
#
_cell.length_a   1.000
_cell.length_b   1.000
_cell.length_c   1.000
_cell.angle_alpha   90.00
_cell.angle_beta   90.00
_cell.angle_gamma   90.00
#
_symmetry.space_group_name_H-M   'P 1'
#
loop_
_entity.id
_entity.type
_entity.pdbx_description
1 polymer ?
#
loop_
_entity_poly.entity_id
_entity_poly.type
_entity_poly.pdbx_seq_one_letter_code
_entity_poly.pdbx_strand_id
1 'polypeptide(L)'
;MPRRLLIASILFLILGSSLPVRAADLKPASRLTILRSLVAEYGALIAPLPRGDKGLRLSADGDVDRNALLHELTQEGTAIPTSTIVQITQIEFRDNEIVFEINGGPKKKTRWYERIEVGVGSRTTPISNPNADAGSANGSKITLLFSKKLPDMTPEEIKEYLAPVLDFTAKNPILTMTGPVPPEFQKAIEEKQAVVGMNQDMVLAALGPPDRKIREEKDGVEEEDWIYGSPPLKVTFVTFEGEEVVNVQEYAGGVRGETYPYPTEPPR
;
A
#
# COMPACT_ATOMS: atom_id res chain seq x y z
N MET A 1 39.86 -5.98 54.17
CA MET A 1 38.43 -6.22 53.85
C MET A 1 38.08 -5.51 52.55
N PRO A 2 37.74 -6.21 51.45
CA PRO A 2 37.05 -5.58 50.32
C PRO A 2 35.59 -6.05 50.24
N ARG A 3 34.68 -5.07 50.21
CA ARG A 3 33.23 -5.22 50.03
C ARG A 3 32.93 -5.83 48.66
N ARG A 4 32.24 -6.98 48.63
CA ARG A 4 31.64 -7.55 47.41
C ARG A 4 30.33 -6.82 47.12
N LEU A 5 30.25 -6.16 45.97
CA LEU A 5 29.00 -5.63 45.41
C LEU A 5 28.28 -6.80 44.70
N LEU A 6 27.09 -7.16 45.16
CA LEU A 6 26.18 -8.09 44.48
C LEU A 6 25.40 -7.30 43.42
N ILE A 7 25.62 -7.64 42.15
CA ILE A 7 24.81 -7.13 41.03
C ILE A 7 23.54 -7.98 40.97
N ALA A 8 22.41 -7.37 41.32
CA ALA A 8 21.10 -7.98 41.14
C ALA A 8 20.74 -7.96 39.64
N SER A 9 20.66 -9.13 39.02
CA SER A 9 20.15 -9.28 37.66
C SER A 9 18.62 -9.26 37.69
N ILE A 10 18.02 -8.20 37.16
CA ILE A 10 16.57 -8.11 36.95
C ILE A 10 16.26 -8.84 35.64
N LEU A 11 15.65 -10.02 35.75
CA LEU A 11 15.12 -10.79 34.64
C LEU A 11 13.81 -10.12 34.18
N PHE A 12 13.83 -9.45 33.04
CA PHE A 12 12.63 -8.88 32.42
C PHE A 12 11.87 -10.01 31.71
N LEU A 13 10.81 -10.52 32.34
CA LEU A 13 9.91 -11.50 31.74
C LEU A 13 9.00 -10.74 30.76
N ILE A 14 9.28 -10.85 29.46
CA ILE A 14 8.38 -10.34 28.41
C ILE A 14 7.18 -11.28 28.39
N LEU A 15 6.10 -10.89 29.06
CA LEU A 15 4.81 -11.56 28.96
C LEU A 15 4.25 -11.23 27.58
N GLY A 16 4.33 -12.20 26.66
CA GLY A 16 3.67 -12.08 25.36
C GLY A 16 2.16 -11.99 25.55
N SER A 17 1.59 -10.83 25.24
CA SER A 17 0.15 -10.63 25.18
C SER A 17 -0.41 -11.45 24.01
N SER A 18 -0.93 -12.64 24.29
CA SER A 18 -1.70 -13.39 23.30
C SER A 18 -3.06 -12.70 23.14
N LEU A 19 -3.35 -12.22 21.93
CA LEU A 19 -4.65 -11.65 21.63
C LEU A 19 -5.74 -12.71 21.82
N PRO A 20 -6.89 -12.36 22.41
CA PRO A 20 -7.98 -13.30 22.59
C PRO A 20 -8.57 -13.70 21.23
N VAL A 21 -8.29 -14.93 20.78
CA VAL A 21 -8.90 -15.52 19.58
C VAL A 21 -10.40 -15.70 19.84
N ARG A 22 -11.24 -14.86 19.20
CA ARG A 22 -12.71 -14.99 19.28
C ARG A 22 -13.16 -16.25 18.54
N ALA A 23 -13.90 -17.13 19.20
CA ALA A 23 -14.26 -18.44 18.64
C ALA A 23 -15.31 -18.42 17.51
N ALA A 24 -15.83 -17.26 17.11
CA ALA A 24 -16.84 -17.16 16.05
C ALA A 24 -16.17 -17.08 14.67
N ASP A 25 -16.72 -17.76 13.67
CA ASP A 25 -16.24 -17.68 12.29
C ASP A 25 -16.29 -16.23 11.76
N LEU A 26 -15.28 -15.84 10.98
CA LEU A 26 -15.18 -14.50 10.39
C LEU A 26 -16.41 -14.13 9.56
N LYS A 27 -17.15 -13.11 10.01
CA LYS A 27 -18.43 -12.72 9.40
C LYS A 27 -18.25 -12.00 8.06
N PRO A 28 -19.21 -12.10 7.13
CA PRO A 28 -19.15 -11.39 5.85
C PRO A 28 -19.04 -9.87 6.00
N ALA A 29 -19.71 -9.27 6.98
CA ALA A 29 -19.61 -7.84 7.26
C ALA A 29 -18.20 -7.44 7.71
N SER A 30 -17.58 -8.22 8.60
CA SER A 30 -16.20 -8.01 9.04
C SER A 30 -15.22 -8.13 7.87
N ARG A 31 -15.37 -9.13 6.99
CA ARG A 31 -14.56 -9.27 5.77
C ARG A 31 -14.61 -8.00 4.90
N LEU A 32 -15.81 -7.46 4.69
CA LEU A 32 -16.01 -6.27 3.89
C LEU A 32 -15.37 -5.03 4.53
N THR A 33 -15.50 -4.87 5.85
CA THR A 33 -14.84 -3.79 6.59
C THR A 33 -13.32 -3.91 6.50
N ILE A 34 -12.77 -5.11 6.73
CA ILE A 34 -11.33 -5.39 6.62
C ILE A 34 -10.80 -5.04 5.22
N LEU A 35 -11.49 -5.51 4.18
CA LEU A 35 -11.11 -5.21 2.79
C LEU A 35 -11.05 -3.69 2.54
N ARG A 36 -12.06 -2.95 3.00
CA ARG A 36 -12.12 -1.50 2.80
C ARG A 36 -11.08 -0.73 3.61
N SER A 37 -10.76 -1.19 4.81
CA SER A 37 -9.89 -0.48 5.74
C SER A 37 -8.40 -0.78 5.53
N LEU A 38 -8.04 -1.99 5.07
CA LEU A 38 -6.63 -2.39 4.94
C LEU A 38 -6.11 -2.32 3.51
N VAL A 39 -6.97 -2.41 2.50
CA VAL A 39 -6.55 -2.15 1.12
C VAL A 39 -6.26 -0.65 1.00
N ALA A 40 -5.07 -0.30 0.51
CA ALA A 40 -4.47 1.04 0.53
C ALA A 40 -3.83 1.49 1.85
N GLU A 41 -3.76 0.63 2.87
CA GLU A 41 -2.93 0.92 4.04
C GLU A 41 -1.45 0.69 3.73
N TYR A 42 -0.62 1.63 4.14
CA TYR A 42 0.83 1.56 4.04
C TYR A 42 1.45 1.09 5.35
N GLY A 43 2.54 0.33 5.25
CA GLY A 43 3.37 -0.01 6.40
C GLY A 43 4.82 -0.23 6.00
N ALA A 44 5.74 -0.06 6.96
CA ALA A 44 7.14 -0.37 6.76
C ALA A 44 7.41 -1.85 7.01
N LEU A 45 8.06 -2.52 6.06
CA LEU A 45 8.45 -3.91 6.23
C LEU A 45 9.51 -4.07 7.32
N ILE A 46 9.29 -5.02 8.23
CA ILE A 46 10.26 -5.41 9.26
C ILE A 46 11.11 -6.59 8.77
N ALA A 47 10.56 -7.42 7.88
CA ALA A 47 11.22 -8.57 7.25
C ALA A 47 11.24 -8.42 5.72
N PRO A 48 12.28 -8.91 5.03
CA PRO A 48 12.34 -8.86 3.58
C PRO A 48 11.31 -9.82 2.98
N LEU A 49 10.75 -9.48 1.83
CA LEU A 49 9.82 -10.33 1.11
C LEU A 49 10.48 -10.99 -0.10
N PRO A 50 10.31 -12.31 -0.30
CA PRO A 50 10.87 -13.02 -1.43
C PRO A 50 10.03 -12.78 -2.70
N ARG A 51 10.63 -13.04 -3.87
CA ARG A 51 9.88 -13.20 -5.11
C ARG A 51 9.09 -14.51 -5.10
N GLY A 52 8.27 -14.72 -6.12
CA GLY A 52 7.51 -15.96 -6.29
C GLY A 52 6.22 -16.02 -5.47
N ASP A 53 5.47 -17.10 -5.66
CA ASP A 53 4.07 -17.19 -5.23
C ASP A 53 3.84 -17.40 -3.74
N LYS A 54 4.87 -17.82 -3.00
CA LYS A 54 4.74 -18.27 -1.59
C LYS A 54 4.86 -17.14 -0.58
N GLY A 55 5.72 -16.15 -0.83
CA GLY A 55 5.90 -14.99 0.05
C GLY A 55 6.41 -15.35 1.45
N LEU A 56 6.10 -14.48 2.41
CA LEU A 56 6.38 -14.67 3.84
C LEU A 56 5.18 -15.32 4.54
N ARG A 57 5.44 -16.21 5.50
CA ARG A 57 4.42 -16.84 6.34
C ARG A 57 4.57 -16.43 7.80
N LEU A 58 3.45 -15.98 8.38
CA LEU A 58 3.33 -15.47 9.74
C LEU A 58 2.21 -16.23 10.46
N SER A 59 2.45 -16.75 11.65
CA SER A 59 1.38 -17.32 12.49
C SER A 59 0.61 -16.22 13.21
N ALA A 60 -0.63 -16.51 13.60
CA ALA A 60 -1.44 -15.62 14.46
C ALA A 60 -0.82 -15.40 15.85
N ASP A 61 0.14 -16.24 16.26
CA ASP A 61 0.92 -16.07 17.50
C ASP A 61 2.11 -15.11 17.30
N GLY A 62 2.34 -14.63 16.08
CA GLY A 62 3.39 -13.67 15.72
C GLY A 62 4.69 -14.31 15.22
N ASP A 63 4.72 -15.62 15.01
CA ASP A 63 5.92 -16.33 14.56
C ASP A 63 6.06 -16.31 13.05
N VAL A 64 7.21 -15.83 12.56
CA VAL A 64 7.60 -15.94 11.16
C VAL A 64 8.28 -17.28 10.92
N ASP A 65 7.85 -18.01 9.89
CA ASP A 65 8.55 -19.24 9.45
C ASP A 65 9.88 -18.87 8.77
N ARG A 66 10.92 -18.67 9.59
CA ARG A 66 12.24 -18.21 9.15
C ARG A 66 12.91 -19.20 8.19
N ASN A 67 12.71 -20.50 8.40
CA ASN A 67 13.33 -21.52 7.55
C ASN A 67 12.73 -21.49 6.14
N ALA A 68 11.39 -21.43 6.05
CA ALA A 68 10.73 -21.27 4.76
C ALA A 68 11.11 -19.93 4.11
N LEU A 69 11.12 -18.84 4.88
CA LEU A 69 11.48 -17.52 4.35
C LEU A 69 12.90 -17.49 3.77
N LEU A 70 13.89 -18.02 4.50
CA LEU A 70 15.27 -18.10 4.02
C LEU A 70 15.40 -18.98 2.77
N HIS A 71 14.67 -20.09 2.73
CA HIS A 71 14.62 -20.95 1.56
C HIS A 71 14.08 -20.17 0.33
N GLU A 72 12.94 -19.49 0.45
CA GLU A 72 12.36 -18.72 -0.65
C GLU A 72 13.27 -17.54 -1.08
N LEU A 73 13.87 -16.81 -0.13
CA LEU A 73 14.82 -15.74 -0.46
C LEU A 73 16.06 -16.26 -1.22
N THR A 74 16.50 -17.47 -0.92
CA THR A 74 17.65 -18.10 -1.60
C THR A 74 17.28 -18.59 -2.99
N GLN A 75 16.09 -19.16 -3.17
CA GLN A 75 15.66 -19.74 -4.44
C GLN A 75 15.13 -18.70 -5.42
N GLU A 76 14.27 -17.80 -4.95
CA GLU A 76 13.54 -16.84 -5.78
C GLU A 76 14.19 -15.45 -5.76
N GLY A 77 15.04 -15.18 -4.76
CA GLY A 77 15.61 -13.86 -4.53
C GLY A 77 14.67 -12.90 -3.80
N THR A 78 15.20 -11.75 -3.40
CA THR A 78 14.44 -10.70 -2.71
C THR A 78 13.60 -9.90 -3.71
N ALA A 79 12.30 -9.78 -3.42
CA ALA A 79 11.40 -8.87 -4.14
C ALA A 79 11.45 -7.48 -3.51
N ILE A 80 11.28 -7.42 -2.18
CA ILE A 80 11.20 -6.17 -1.42
C ILE A 80 12.10 -6.26 -0.19
N PRO A 81 13.07 -5.35 -0.02
CA PRO A 81 13.95 -5.35 1.15
C PRO A 81 13.22 -4.86 2.42
N THR A 82 13.81 -5.12 3.58
CA THR A 82 13.36 -4.55 4.87
C THR A 82 13.36 -3.03 4.86
N SER A 83 12.56 -2.43 5.75
CA SER A 83 12.38 -0.97 5.91
C SER A 83 11.82 -0.27 4.66
N THR A 84 11.37 -1.02 3.66
CA THR A 84 10.63 -0.48 2.53
C THR A 84 9.19 -0.22 2.93
N ILE A 85 8.66 0.93 2.54
CA ILE A 85 7.21 1.17 2.64
C ILE A 85 6.50 0.38 1.56
N VAL A 86 5.51 -0.37 1.98
CA VAL A 86 4.71 -1.22 1.12
C VAL A 86 3.23 -1.01 1.37
N GLN A 87 2.44 -1.37 0.37
CA GLN A 87 1.00 -1.25 0.38
C GLN A 87 0.36 -2.64 0.33
N ILE A 88 -0.69 -2.84 1.11
CA ILE A 88 -1.59 -3.98 0.94
C ILE A 88 -2.53 -3.66 -0.23
N THR A 89 -2.44 -4.47 -1.28
CA THR A 89 -3.15 -4.26 -2.55
C THR A 89 -4.27 -5.26 -2.80
N GLN A 90 -4.20 -6.45 -2.19
CA GLN A 90 -5.26 -7.45 -2.22
C GLN A 90 -5.28 -8.23 -0.92
N ILE A 91 -6.47 -8.67 -0.50
CA ILE A 91 -6.67 -9.56 0.65
C ILE A 91 -7.55 -10.72 0.21
N GLU A 92 -7.08 -11.95 0.45
CA GLU A 92 -7.82 -13.18 0.18
C GLU A 92 -8.04 -13.92 1.51
N PHE A 93 -9.30 -14.17 1.86
CA PHE A 93 -9.67 -14.95 3.04
C PHE A 93 -9.90 -16.41 2.66
N ARG A 94 -9.15 -17.31 3.28
CA ARG A 94 -9.31 -18.77 3.15
C ARG A 94 -9.84 -19.36 4.46
N ASP A 95 -9.88 -20.67 4.58
CA ASP A 95 -10.50 -21.34 5.73
C ASP A 95 -9.80 -20.99 7.06
N ASN A 96 -8.47 -21.02 7.07
CA ASN A 96 -7.63 -20.77 8.25
C ASN A 96 -6.45 -19.83 7.98
N GLU A 97 -6.45 -19.13 6.85
CA GLU A 97 -5.39 -18.18 6.52
C GLU A 97 -5.93 -16.95 5.79
N ILE A 98 -5.21 -15.84 5.90
CA ILE A 98 -5.44 -14.61 5.16
C ILE A 98 -4.18 -14.30 4.36
N VAL A 99 -4.33 -14.16 3.05
CA VAL A 99 -3.24 -13.85 2.14
C VAL A 99 -3.32 -12.38 1.73
N PHE A 100 -2.27 -11.63 2.00
CA PHE A 100 -2.11 -10.23 1.64
C PHE A 100 -1.16 -10.13 0.45
N GLU A 101 -1.61 -9.56 -0.67
CA GLU A 101 -0.71 -9.19 -1.76
C GLU A 101 -0.13 -7.81 -1.50
N ILE A 102 1.21 -7.76 -1.55
CA ILE A 102 1.99 -6.57 -1.28
C ILE A 102 2.46 -5.99 -2.62
N ASN A 103 2.25 -4.68 -2.82
CA ASN A 103 2.64 -3.94 -4.03
C ASN A 103 2.23 -4.65 -5.34
N GLY A 104 0.97 -5.08 -5.45
CA GLY A 104 0.41 -5.71 -6.65
C GLY A 104 0.65 -7.23 -6.77
N GLY A 105 1.37 -7.82 -5.81
CA GLY A 105 1.60 -9.25 -5.74
C GLY A 105 2.72 -9.78 -6.67
N PRO A 106 3.02 -11.09 -6.59
CA PRO A 106 4.19 -11.69 -7.24
C PRO A 106 4.00 -11.99 -8.73
N LYS A 107 2.79 -11.83 -9.26
CA LYS A 107 2.47 -12.08 -10.68
C LYS A 107 1.88 -10.82 -11.30
N LYS A 108 2.34 -10.50 -12.51
CA LYS A 108 1.69 -9.48 -13.34
C LYS A 108 0.31 -10.02 -13.74
N LYS A 109 -0.75 -9.46 -13.13
CA LYS A 109 -2.12 -9.76 -13.53
C LYS A 109 -2.45 -8.86 -14.71
N THR A 110 -2.61 -9.44 -15.90
CA THR A 110 -3.19 -8.74 -17.06
C THR A 110 -4.61 -8.34 -16.69
N ARG A 111 -4.82 -7.06 -16.41
CA ARG A 111 -6.09 -6.58 -15.90
C ARG A 111 -7.02 -6.24 -17.08
N TRP A 112 -8.30 -6.57 -16.98
CA TRP A 112 -9.30 -6.38 -18.06
C TRP A 112 -9.41 -4.92 -18.54
N TYR A 113 -9.03 -3.96 -17.69
CA TYR A 113 -9.01 -2.54 -17.97
C TYR A 113 -7.74 -2.01 -18.62
N GLU A 114 -6.71 -2.85 -18.84
CA GLU A 114 -5.64 -2.53 -19.80
C GLU A 114 -6.19 -2.31 -21.23
N ARG A 115 -7.48 -2.66 -21.46
CA ARG A 115 -8.25 -2.38 -22.69
C ARG A 115 -9.27 -1.24 -22.54
N ILE A 116 -9.39 -0.62 -21.38
CA ILE A 116 -10.23 0.58 -21.25
C ILE A 116 -9.39 1.75 -21.73
N GLU A 117 -9.85 2.39 -22.79
CA GLU A 117 -9.33 3.68 -23.23
C GLU A 117 -10.03 4.76 -22.41
N VAL A 118 -9.27 5.57 -21.68
CA VAL A 118 -9.81 6.74 -20.96
C VAL A 118 -9.18 7.96 -21.61
N GLY A 119 -10.01 8.88 -22.08
CA GLY A 119 -9.57 10.11 -22.75
C GLY A 119 -10.36 11.31 -22.25
N VAL A 120 -9.66 12.43 -22.06
CA VAL A 120 -10.28 13.74 -21.82
C VAL A 120 -10.22 14.52 -23.14
N GLY A 121 -11.36 14.65 -23.81
CA GLY A 121 -11.47 15.32 -25.11
C GLY A 121 -11.50 14.38 -26.33
N SER A 122 -11.09 14.86 -27.50
CA SER A 122 -11.27 14.16 -28.81
C SER A 122 -10.30 12.99 -29.07
N ARG A 123 -9.54 12.53 -28.07
CA ARG A 123 -8.64 11.38 -28.20
C ARG A 123 -8.78 10.47 -26.97
N THR A 124 -8.92 9.18 -27.24
CA THR A 124 -8.80 8.11 -26.25
C THR A 124 -7.44 7.45 -26.45
N THR A 125 -6.63 7.37 -25.39
CA THR A 125 -5.42 6.53 -25.38
C THR A 125 -5.75 5.27 -24.59
N PRO A 126 -5.43 4.07 -25.12
CA PRO A 126 -5.46 2.87 -24.32
C PRO A 126 -4.53 3.04 -23.11
N ILE A 127 -5.02 2.68 -21.93
CA ILE A 127 -4.22 2.64 -20.69
C ILE A 127 -2.92 1.80 -20.86
N SER A 128 -2.88 0.92 -21.85
CA SER A 128 -1.71 0.14 -22.23
C SER A 128 -0.81 0.91 -23.21
N ASN A 129 0.29 1.46 -22.71
CA ASN A 129 1.43 1.81 -23.55
C ASN A 129 2.29 0.54 -23.78
N PRO A 130 2.56 0.11 -25.02
CA PRO A 130 3.47 -1.00 -25.30
C PRO A 130 4.95 -0.71 -24.90
N ASN A 131 5.27 0.57 -24.60
CA ASN A 131 6.58 1.02 -24.13
C ASN A 131 6.59 1.52 -22.67
N ALA A 132 5.49 1.43 -21.93
CA ALA A 132 5.54 1.64 -20.47
C ALA A 132 6.10 0.37 -19.85
N ASP A 133 7.41 0.39 -19.59
CA ASP A 133 8.23 -0.57 -18.87
C ASP A 133 7.72 -2.02 -18.82
N ALA A 134 8.63 -2.92 -19.17
CA ALA A 134 8.62 -4.29 -18.67
C ALA A 134 8.80 -4.29 -17.12
N GLY A 135 7.89 -3.63 -16.39
CA GLY A 135 7.82 -3.52 -14.96
C GLY A 135 7.64 -4.92 -14.41
N SER A 136 8.76 -5.46 -13.95
CA SER A 136 8.86 -6.69 -13.19
C SER A 136 7.74 -6.72 -12.13
N ALA A 137 7.10 -7.89 -11.96
CA ALA A 137 6.21 -8.13 -10.84
C ALA A 137 7.05 -8.04 -9.55
N ASN A 138 7.19 -6.83 -9.01
CA ASN A 138 8.05 -6.50 -7.87
C ASN A 138 7.32 -6.69 -6.52
N GLY A 139 6.05 -7.09 -6.57
CA GLY A 139 5.26 -7.38 -5.38
C GLY A 139 5.57 -8.75 -4.79
N SER A 140 4.96 -9.02 -3.64
CA SER A 140 5.09 -10.31 -2.93
C SER A 140 3.82 -10.62 -2.15
N LYS A 141 3.87 -11.59 -1.24
CA LYS A 141 2.76 -11.96 -0.37
C LYS A 141 3.20 -12.07 1.09
N ILE A 142 2.26 -11.76 1.98
CA ILE A 142 2.33 -12.14 3.39
C ILE A 142 1.12 -13.04 3.64
N THR A 143 1.32 -14.21 4.23
CA THR A 143 0.24 -15.12 4.63
C THR A 143 0.18 -15.17 6.15
N LEU A 144 -0.96 -14.76 6.71
CA LEU A 144 -1.27 -14.88 8.13
C LEU A 144 -2.03 -16.19 8.37
N LEU A 145 -1.42 -17.11 9.12
CA LEU A 145 -1.93 -18.45 9.39
C LEU A 145 -2.55 -18.55 10.79
N PHE A 146 -3.76 -19.09 10.86
CA PHE A 146 -4.45 -19.41 12.10
C PHE A 146 -4.43 -20.93 12.33
N SER A 147 -4.30 -21.33 13.60
CA SER A 147 -4.33 -22.74 14.01
C SER A 147 -5.70 -23.40 13.83
N LYS A 148 -6.75 -22.57 13.69
CA LYS A 148 -8.15 -22.97 13.47
C LYS A 148 -8.75 -22.07 12.39
N LYS A 149 -10.06 -22.19 12.18
CA LYS A 149 -10.82 -21.27 11.33
C LYS A 149 -10.58 -19.80 11.70
N LEU A 150 -10.70 -18.93 10.71
CA LEU A 150 -10.57 -17.49 10.90
C LEU A 150 -11.57 -16.99 11.97
N PRO A 151 -11.09 -16.40 13.07
CA PRO A 151 -11.96 -15.79 14.06
C PRO A 151 -12.60 -14.51 13.51
N ASP A 152 -13.73 -14.09 14.07
CA ASP A 152 -14.30 -12.76 13.80
C ASP A 152 -13.37 -11.70 14.37
N MET A 153 -12.95 -10.74 13.55
CA MET A 153 -11.95 -9.75 13.91
C MET A 153 -12.16 -8.40 13.22
N THR A 154 -11.60 -7.34 13.79
CA THR A 154 -11.61 -5.97 13.24
C THR A 154 -10.34 -5.69 12.41
N PRO A 155 -10.32 -4.62 11.60
CA PRO A 155 -9.11 -4.20 10.89
C PRO A 155 -7.93 -3.93 11.83
N GLU A 156 -8.18 -3.37 13.01
CA GLU A 156 -7.15 -3.05 14.01
C GLU A 156 -6.50 -4.33 14.54
N GLU A 157 -7.30 -5.35 14.89
CA GLU A 157 -6.79 -6.66 15.32
C GLU A 157 -5.91 -7.32 14.23
N ILE A 158 -6.24 -7.14 12.94
CA ILE A 158 -5.36 -7.61 11.84
C ILE A 158 -4.04 -6.86 11.79
N LYS A 159 -4.03 -5.55 12.03
CA LYS A 159 -2.77 -4.79 12.09
C LYS A 159 -1.90 -5.28 13.24
N GLU A 160 -2.50 -5.62 14.37
CA GLU A 160 -1.77 -6.22 15.50
C GLU A 160 -1.18 -7.58 15.13
N TYR A 161 -1.93 -8.45 14.43
CA TYR A 161 -1.39 -9.72 13.92
C TYR A 161 -0.23 -9.51 12.93
N LEU A 162 -0.29 -8.48 12.09
CA LEU A 162 0.74 -8.17 11.08
C LEU A 162 1.93 -7.38 11.64
N ALA A 163 1.82 -6.80 12.83
CA ALA A 163 2.84 -5.98 13.47
C ALA A 163 4.25 -6.61 13.56
N PRO A 164 4.43 -7.94 13.66
CA PRO A 164 5.77 -8.56 13.62
C PRO A 164 6.51 -8.41 12.29
N VAL A 165 5.79 -8.12 11.20
CA VAL A 165 6.35 -8.04 9.84
C VAL A 165 6.05 -6.73 9.13
N LEU A 166 5.07 -5.97 9.60
CA LEU A 166 4.63 -4.72 9.00
C LEU A 166 4.33 -3.68 10.09
N ASP A 167 5.13 -2.61 10.13
CA ASP A 167 4.93 -1.49 11.04
C ASP A 167 4.02 -0.44 10.38
N PHE A 168 2.77 -0.37 10.83
CA PHE A 168 1.78 0.64 10.38
C PHE A 168 1.93 1.99 11.07
N THR A 169 2.78 2.10 12.09
CA THR A 169 3.07 3.36 12.80
C THR A 169 4.25 4.10 12.22
N ALA A 170 5.05 3.42 11.38
CA ALA A 170 6.13 4.02 10.65
C ALA A 170 5.61 5.21 9.84
N LYS A 171 6.02 6.42 10.24
CA LYS A 171 5.79 7.63 9.44
C LYS A 171 6.34 7.36 8.06
N ASN A 172 5.54 7.62 7.02
CA ASN A 172 5.95 7.48 5.62
C ASN A 172 7.32 8.18 5.42
N PRO A 173 8.46 7.46 5.30
CA PRO A 173 9.80 8.05 5.31
C PRO A 173 10.15 8.76 4.00
N ILE A 174 9.24 8.81 3.03
CA ILE A 174 9.47 9.44 1.73
C ILE A 174 9.58 10.97 1.86
N LEU A 175 9.25 11.53 3.03
CA LEU A 175 9.40 12.94 3.36
C LEU A 175 10.87 13.30 3.71
N THR A 176 11.76 13.23 2.73
CA THR A 176 12.81 14.26 2.65
C THR A 176 12.24 15.38 1.79
N MET A 177 11.15 16.02 2.26
CA MET A 177 10.61 17.15 1.53
C MET A 177 11.70 18.20 1.42
N THR A 178 11.91 18.70 0.22
CA THR A 178 12.93 19.72 -0.01
C THR A 178 12.52 21.08 0.63
N GLY A 179 11.29 21.21 1.16
CA GLY A 179 10.80 22.40 1.84
C GLY A 179 9.60 22.16 2.78
N PRO A 180 9.18 23.19 3.53
CA PRO A 180 8.01 23.12 4.42
C PRO A 180 6.70 23.00 3.63
N VAL A 181 5.75 22.21 4.14
CA VAL A 181 4.40 22.10 3.54
C VAL A 181 3.60 23.39 3.81
N PRO A 182 3.14 24.11 2.77
CA PRO A 182 2.24 25.25 2.91
C PRO A 182 1.00 24.89 3.73
N PRO A 183 0.52 25.77 4.63
CA PRO A 183 -0.62 25.48 5.50
C PRO A 183 -1.89 25.03 4.76
N GLU A 184 -2.08 25.50 3.54
CA GLU A 184 -3.21 25.13 2.67
C GLU A 184 -3.23 23.65 2.26
N PHE A 185 -2.06 22.98 2.22
CA PHE A 185 -1.94 21.57 1.81
C PHE A 185 -1.81 20.60 2.98
N GLN A 186 -1.57 21.09 4.21
CA GLN A 186 -1.42 20.23 5.39
C GLN A 186 -2.64 19.34 5.62
N LYS A 187 -3.83 19.93 5.49
CA LYS A 187 -5.09 19.21 5.65
C LYS A 187 -5.25 18.08 4.63
N ALA A 188 -4.91 18.32 3.36
CA ALA A 188 -5.02 17.30 2.32
C ALA A 188 -4.03 16.14 2.55
N ILE A 189 -2.83 16.41 3.06
CA ILE A 189 -1.87 15.36 3.46
C ILE A 189 -2.43 14.54 4.62
N GLU A 190 -2.97 15.20 5.65
CA GLU A 190 -3.61 14.51 6.80
C GLU A 190 -4.80 13.65 6.38
N GLU A 191 -5.62 14.16 5.45
CA GLU A 191 -6.78 13.47 4.89
C GLU A 191 -6.43 12.43 3.81
N LYS A 192 -5.13 12.25 3.51
CA LYS A 192 -4.60 11.34 2.48
C LYS A 192 -5.22 11.61 1.10
N GLN A 193 -5.15 12.86 0.65
CA GLN A 193 -5.68 13.34 -0.62
C GLN A 193 -4.63 14.16 -1.38
N ALA A 194 -4.60 13.99 -2.70
CA ALA A 194 -3.92 14.94 -3.59
C ALA A 194 -4.90 16.05 -3.97
N VAL A 195 -4.39 17.27 -4.09
CA VAL A 195 -5.14 18.44 -4.57
C VAL A 195 -4.30 19.23 -5.57
N VAL A 196 -4.96 19.99 -6.42
CA VAL A 196 -4.32 20.93 -7.37
C VAL A 196 -3.40 21.89 -6.61
N GLY A 197 -2.20 22.13 -7.15
CA GLY A 197 -1.16 22.97 -6.56
C GLY A 197 -0.15 22.24 -5.68
N MET A 198 -0.40 20.98 -5.30
CA MET A 198 0.61 20.18 -4.61
C MET A 198 1.81 19.90 -5.52
N ASN A 199 3.00 19.79 -4.95
CA ASN A 199 4.14 19.24 -5.68
C ASN A 199 4.23 17.71 -5.54
N GLN A 200 5.12 17.09 -6.31
CA GLN A 200 5.32 15.62 -6.27
C GLN A 200 5.61 15.10 -4.86
N ASP A 201 6.47 15.77 -4.10
CA ASP A 201 6.78 15.37 -2.72
C ASP A 201 5.53 15.38 -1.83
N MET A 202 4.66 16.39 -1.97
CA MET A 202 3.40 16.50 -1.22
C MET A 202 2.37 15.45 -1.61
N VAL A 203 2.31 15.09 -2.88
CA VAL A 203 1.48 13.98 -3.33
C VAL A 203 2.01 12.65 -2.79
N LEU A 204 3.33 12.45 -2.77
CA LEU A 204 3.94 11.28 -2.14
C LEU A 204 3.69 11.25 -0.63
N ALA A 205 3.68 12.41 0.03
CA ALA A 205 3.34 12.54 1.44
C ALA A 205 1.91 12.10 1.73
N ALA A 206 0.97 12.57 0.92
CA ALA A 206 -0.46 12.35 1.09
C ALA A 206 -0.87 10.92 0.69
N LEU A 207 -0.40 10.47 -0.47
CA LEU A 207 -0.90 9.26 -1.14
C LEU A 207 0.11 8.12 -1.22
N GLY A 208 1.40 8.37 -0.93
CA GLY A 208 2.47 7.40 -1.17
C GLY A 208 2.89 7.32 -2.64
N PRO A 209 3.74 6.35 -3.01
CA PRO A 209 4.14 6.13 -4.39
C PRO A 209 2.93 5.69 -5.25
N PRO A 210 2.80 6.19 -6.49
CA PRO A 210 1.71 5.77 -7.38
C PRO A 210 1.89 4.33 -7.87
N ASP A 211 0.79 3.68 -8.21
CA ASP A 211 0.78 2.35 -8.84
C ASP A 211 1.34 2.40 -10.27
N ARG A 212 1.09 3.51 -10.99
CA ARG A 212 1.59 3.74 -12.34
C ARG A 212 1.87 5.22 -12.58
N LYS A 213 2.88 5.48 -13.41
CA LYS A 213 3.19 6.78 -13.98
C LYS A 213 3.07 6.72 -15.50
N ILE A 214 2.44 7.71 -16.11
CA ILE A 214 2.40 7.89 -17.56
C ILE A 214 2.95 9.28 -17.86
N ARG A 215 3.84 9.39 -18.85
CA ARG A 215 4.32 10.68 -19.35
C ARG A 215 3.83 10.87 -20.77
N GLU A 216 3.23 12.02 -21.03
CA GLU A 216 2.77 12.41 -22.36
C GLU A 216 3.25 13.83 -22.66
N GLU A 217 3.56 14.11 -23.93
CA GLU A 217 3.82 15.45 -24.41
C GLU A 217 2.60 15.90 -25.22
N LYS A 218 1.94 16.97 -24.77
CA LYS A 218 0.72 17.50 -25.37
C LYS A 218 0.90 18.97 -25.68
N ASP A 219 0.78 19.32 -26.96
CA ASP A 219 0.93 20.70 -27.43
C ASP A 219 2.24 21.38 -26.98
N GLY A 220 3.30 20.59 -26.78
CA GLY A 220 4.61 21.04 -26.31
C GLY A 220 4.76 21.18 -24.79
N VAL A 221 3.78 20.73 -24.01
CA VAL A 221 3.81 20.65 -22.54
C VAL A 221 3.97 19.19 -22.12
N GLU A 222 4.94 18.92 -21.24
CA GLU A 222 5.10 17.59 -20.63
C GLU A 222 4.13 17.43 -19.45
N GLU A 223 3.22 16.46 -19.57
CA GLU A 223 2.30 16.03 -18.52
C GLU A 223 2.75 14.67 -17.96
N GLU A 224 2.74 14.52 -16.63
CA GLU A 224 2.96 13.23 -15.95
C GLU A 224 1.71 12.84 -15.14
N ASP A 225 1.06 11.74 -15.48
CA ASP A 225 -0.09 11.20 -14.78
C ASP A 225 0.34 10.12 -13.77
N TRP A 226 0.04 10.35 -12.50
CA TRP A 226 0.20 9.39 -11.42
C TRP A 226 -1.14 8.75 -11.11
N ILE A 227 -1.16 7.42 -11.08
CA ILE A 227 -2.38 6.64 -10.96
C ILE A 227 -2.31 5.80 -9.69
N TYR A 228 -3.35 5.92 -8.87
CA TYR A 228 -3.51 5.28 -7.59
C TYR A 228 -4.77 4.43 -7.56
N GLY A 229 -4.69 3.26 -6.93
CA GLY A 229 -5.82 2.34 -6.77
C GLY A 229 -6.15 1.54 -8.03
N SER A 230 -7.14 0.66 -7.90
CA SER A 230 -7.61 -0.15 -9.02
C SER A 230 -9.10 -0.51 -8.93
N PRO A 231 -9.83 -0.57 -10.06
CA PRO A 231 -11.25 -0.95 -10.06
C PRO A 231 -11.48 -2.36 -9.50
N PRO A 232 -12.64 -2.64 -8.86
CA PRO A 232 -13.83 -1.78 -8.74
C PRO A 232 -13.74 -0.73 -7.63
N LEU A 233 -12.61 -0.67 -6.92
CA LEU A 233 -12.35 0.33 -5.89
C LEU A 233 -12.08 1.70 -6.52
N LYS A 234 -11.91 2.70 -5.67
CA LYS A 234 -11.55 4.06 -6.06
C LYS A 234 -10.20 4.06 -6.79
N VAL A 235 -10.16 4.72 -7.95
CA VAL A 235 -8.95 5.05 -8.71
C VAL A 235 -8.77 6.55 -8.68
N THR A 236 -7.59 7.04 -8.32
CA THR A 236 -7.25 8.47 -8.35
C THR A 236 -6.17 8.71 -9.39
N PHE A 237 -6.42 9.65 -10.29
CA PHE A 237 -5.47 10.18 -11.26
C PHE A 237 -4.99 11.53 -10.75
N VAL A 238 -3.69 11.75 -10.75
CA VAL A 238 -3.05 13.01 -10.36
C VAL A 238 -2.15 13.42 -11.52
N THR A 239 -2.55 14.45 -12.26
CA THR A 239 -1.83 14.97 -13.42
C THR A 239 -0.90 16.08 -12.98
N PHE A 240 0.36 15.98 -13.35
CA PHE A 240 1.39 17.00 -13.13
C PHE A 240 1.74 17.69 -14.44
N GLU A 241 1.92 19.00 -14.41
CA GLU A 241 2.72 19.73 -15.40
C GLU A 241 4.01 20.17 -14.71
N GLY A 242 5.16 19.65 -15.17
CA GLY A 242 6.42 19.80 -14.43
C GLY A 242 6.37 19.19 -13.03
N GLU A 243 6.49 20.01 -11.99
CA GLU A 243 6.51 19.56 -10.59
C GLU A 243 5.18 19.75 -9.85
N GLU A 244 4.18 20.37 -10.46
CA GLU A 244 2.93 20.80 -9.80
C GLU A 244 1.71 20.03 -10.32
N VAL A 245 0.81 19.67 -9.40
CA VAL A 245 -0.47 19.02 -9.73
C VAL A 245 -1.39 20.05 -10.39
N VAL A 246 -1.79 19.78 -11.63
CA VAL A 246 -2.76 20.59 -12.37
C VAL A 246 -4.17 20.00 -12.36
N ASN A 247 -4.30 18.69 -12.11
CA ASN A 247 -5.60 18.01 -12.09
C ASN A 247 -5.61 16.78 -11.17
N VAL A 248 -6.74 16.55 -10.49
CA VAL A 248 -7.00 15.34 -9.69
C VAL A 248 -8.36 14.79 -10.05
N GLN A 249 -8.42 13.53 -10.49
CA GLN A 249 -9.66 12.89 -10.89
C GLN A 249 -9.86 11.56 -10.19
N GLU A 250 -11.04 11.35 -9.60
CA GLU A 250 -11.37 10.14 -8.85
C GLU A 250 -12.50 9.35 -9.53
N TYR A 251 -12.30 8.04 -9.65
CA TYR A 251 -13.28 7.11 -10.20
C TYR A 251 -13.56 5.99 -9.21
N ALA A 252 -14.78 5.91 -8.68
CA ALA A 252 -15.23 4.75 -7.90
C ALA A 252 -16.13 3.87 -8.78
N GLY A 253 -15.88 2.56 -8.80
CA GLY A 253 -16.68 1.62 -9.58
C GLY A 253 -18.15 1.64 -9.16
N GLY A 254 -19.01 2.27 -9.97
CA GLY A 254 -20.47 2.15 -9.88
C GLY A 254 -21.30 3.42 -10.02
N VAL A 255 -20.72 4.62 -9.90
CA VAL A 255 -21.46 5.88 -10.12
C VAL A 255 -20.55 6.85 -10.86
N ARG A 256 -21.07 7.40 -11.97
CA ARG A 256 -20.46 8.46 -12.78
C ARG A 256 -20.09 9.63 -11.87
N GLY A 257 -18.82 9.73 -11.48
CA GLY A 257 -18.32 10.83 -10.66
C GLY A 257 -18.48 12.15 -11.39
N GLU A 258 -18.98 13.16 -10.68
CA GLU A 258 -19.17 14.51 -11.20
C GLU A 258 -17.83 15.09 -11.66
N THR A 259 -17.79 15.53 -12.91
CA THR A 259 -16.67 16.29 -13.46
C THR A 259 -16.73 17.69 -12.85
N TYR A 260 -15.71 18.11 -12.10
CA TYR A 260 -15.48 19.54 -11.88
C TYR A 260 -14.89 20.11 -13.16
N PRO A 261 -15.58 21.03 -13.86
CA PRO A 261 -15.04 21.62 -15.07
C PRO A 261 -13.80 22.47 -14.74
N TYR A 262 -12.82 22.39 -15.64
CA TYR A 262 -11.64 23.26 -15.69
C TYR A 262 -12.04 24.73 -15.48
N PRO A 263 -11.33 25.52 -14.65
CA PRO A 263 -11.42 26.97 -14.71
C PRO A 263 -10.99 27.41 -16.11
N THR A 264 -11.94 27.88 -16.92
CA THR A 264 -11.67 28.34 -18.30
C THR A 264 -11.13 29.76 -18.37
N GLU A 265 -10.64 30.34 -17.27
CA GLU A 265 -10.03 31.67 -17.29
C GLU A 265 -8.59 31.61 -16.77
N PRO A 266 -7.60 32.11 -17.55
CA PRO A 266 -6.26 32.31 -17.05
C PRO A 266 -6.27 33.40 -15.96
N PRO A 267 -5.39 33.31 -14.95
CA PRO A 267 -5.30 34.30 -13.88
C PRO A 267 -5.03 35.69 -14.47
N ARG A 268 -5.82 36.68 -14.03
CA ARG A 268 -5.58 38.11 -14.31
C ARG A 268 -4.50 38.69 -13.42
#